data_AF-A0A2X3CBK5-F1
#
_entry.id   AF-A0A2X3CBK5-F1
#
_cell.length_a   1.000
_cell.length_b   1.000
_cell.length_c   1.000
_cell.angle_alpha   90.00
_cell.angle_beta   90.00
_cell.angle_gamma   90.00
#
_symmetry.space_group_name_H-M   'P 1'
#
loop_
_entity.id
_entity.type
_entity.pdbx_description
1 polymer ?
#
loop_
_entity_poly.entity_id
_entity_poly.type
_entity_poly.pdbx_seq_one_letter_code
_entity_poly.pdbx_strand_id
1 'polypeptide(L)' 'MNWQDVNGKAARSVTHWQKIGQFRARHPAIGMGKQTTLSMPRGYGFVRESGEDKVMVIWAGQQQ' A
#
# COMPACT_ATOMS: atom_id res chain seq x y z
N MET A 1 4.67 14.22 19.57
CA MET A 1 3.52 13.82 18.73
C MET A 1 2.30 14.56 19.23
N ASN A 2 1.46 15.09 18.34
CA ASN A 2 0.25 15.84 18.72
C ASN A 2 -0.92 14.86 18.93
N TRP A 3 -0.87 14.12 20.03
CA TRP A 3 -1.82 13.02 20.30
C TRP A 3 -3.28 13.48 20.37
N GLN A 4 -3.52 14.72 20.78
CA GLN A 4 -4.87 15.30 20.79
C GLN A 4 -5.54 15.35 19.40
N ASP A 5 -4.76 15.43 18.31
CA ASP A 5 -5.29 15.63 16.97
C ASP A 5 -5.66 14.32 16.26
N VAL A 6 -5.35 13.17 16.87
CA VAL A 6 -5.58 11.83 16.30
C VAL A 6 -7.06 11.60 15.99
N ASN A 7 -7.95 12.10 16.85
CA ASN A 7 -9.41 12.05 16.65
C ASN A 7 -9.96 13.35 16.02
N GLY A 8 -9.11 14.34 15.75
CA GLY A 8 -9.46 15.64 15.22
C GLY A 8 -8.97 15.82 13.78
N LYS A 9 -8.19 16.88 13.53
CA LYS A 9 -7.74 17.27 12.17
C LYS A 9 -6.96 16.16 11.45
N ALA A 10 -6.31 15.26 12.20
CA ALA A 10 -5.52 14.17 11.62
C ALA A 10 -6.31 12.86 11.43
N ALA A 11 -7.57 12.77 11.89
CA ALA A 11 -8.32 11.52 11.94
C ALA A 11 -8.43 10.82 10.58
N ARG A 12 -8.60 11.58 9.50
CA ARG A 12 -8.66 11.03 8.13
C ARG A 12 -7.32 10.39 7.72
N SER A 13 -6.21 11.07 7.99
CA SER A 13 -4.88 10.55 7.70
C SER A 13 -4.56 9.33 8.56
N VAL A 14 -4.92 9.36 9.84
CA VAL A 14 -4.77 8.21 10.76
C VAL A 14 -5.55 7.00 10.24
N THR A 15 -6.82 7.18 9.90
CA THR A 15 -7.68 6.11 9.36
C THR A 15 -7.09 5.53 8.07
N HIS A 16 -6.56 6.39 7.19
CA HIS A 16 -5.92 5.97 5.96
C HIS A 16 -4.69 5.08 6.23
N TRP A 17 -3.79 5.53 7.11
CA TRP A 17 -2.59 4.76 7.45
C TRP A 17 -2.89 3.48 8.23
N GLN A 18 -3.92 3.48 9.08
CA GLN A 18 -4.40 2.27 9.73
C GLN A 18 -4.87 1.23 8.71
N LYS A 19 -5.61 1.64 7.68
CA LYS A 19 -6.03 0.74 6.59
C LYS A 19 -4.83 0.14 5.86
N ILE A 20 -3.82 0.95 5.53
CA ILE A 20 -2.58 0.48 4.89
C ILE A 20 -1.83 -0.49 5.82
N GLY A 21 -1.70 -0.16 7.11
CA GLY A 21 -1.03 -1.00 8.09
C GLY A 21 -1.70 -2.37 8.26
N GLN A 22 -3.03 -2.39 8.32
CA GLN A 22 -3.80 -3.63 8.38
C GLN A 22 -3.67 -4.46 7.09
N PHE A 23 -3.64 -3.81 5.91
CA PHE A 23 -3.38 -4.50 4.65
C PHE A 23 -2.01 -5.18 4.67
N ARG A 24 -0.95 -4.45 5.02
CA ARG A 24 0.41 -5.01 5.16
C ARG A 24 0.45 -6.18 6.16
N ALA A 25 -0.25 -6.07 7.28
CA ALA A 25 -0.28 -7.12 8.30
C ALA A 25 -0.93 -8.43 7.81
N ARG A 26 -1.91 -8.34 6.89
CA ARG A 26 -2.59 -9.50 6.31
C ARG A 26 -1.87 -10.11 5.10
N HIS A 27 -0.91 -9.40 4.51
CA HIS A 27 -0.20 -9.83 3.29
C HIS A 27 1.32 -9.90 3.50
N PRO A 28 1.86 -11.04 3.97
CA PRO A 28 3.30 -11.25 4.13
C PRO A 28 4.13 -10.96 2.88
N ALA A 29 3.58 -11.14 1.67
CA ALA A 29 4.26 -10.84 0.41
C ALA A 29 4.74 -9.38 0.31
N ILE A 30 4.04 -8.45 0.96
CA ILE A 30 4.48 -7.05 1.02
C ILE A 30 5.80 -6.91 1.79
N GLY A 31 6.02 -7.66 2.86
CA GLY A 31 7.24 -7.60 3.65
C GLY A 31 8.39 -8.42 3.06
N MET A 32 8.12 -9.67 2.68
CA MET A 32 9.17 -10.64 2.31
C MET A 32 9.04 -11.20 0.89
N GLY A 33 7.96 -10.89 0.19
CA GLY A 33 7.72 -11.41 -1.15
C GLY A 33 8.71 -10.90 -2.18
N LYS A 34 9.01 -11.74 -3.17
CA LYS A 34 9.84 -11.35 -4.31
C LYS A 34 9.08 -10.34 -5.17
N GLN A 35 9.74 -9.26 -5.56
CA GLN A 35 9.14 -8.26 -6.44
C GLN A 35 9.37 -8.59 -7.91
N THR A 36 8.33 -8.41 -8.72
CA THR A 36 8.39 -8.40 -10.19
C THR A 36 7.74 -7.12 -10.70
N THR A 37 8.55 -6.23 -11.27
CA THR A 37 8.07 -4.98 -11.88
C THR A 37 7.38 -5.27 -13.20
N LEU A 38 6.25 -4.59 -13.46
CA LEU A 38 5.49 -4.71 -14.69
C LEU A 38 5.96 -3.65 -15.70
N SER A 39 6.14 -4.07 -16.95
CA SER A 39 6.36 -3.12 -18.04
C SER A 39 5.03 -2.50 -18.46
N MET A 40 4.91 -1.18 -18.34
CA MET A 40 3.68 -0.45 -18.64
C MET A 40 4.01 0.83 -19.44
N PRO A 41 3.24 1.17 -20.49
CA PRO A 41 3.46 2.39 -21.26
C PRO A 41 3.29 3.69 -20.44
N ARG A 42 2.46 3.65 -19.40
CA ARG A 42 2.23 4.75 -18.45
C ARG A 42 1.90 4.19 -17.08
N GLY A 43 2.31 4.93 -16.04
CA GLY A 43 2.10 4.53 -14.65
C GLY A 43 3.24 3.67 -14.11
N TYR A 44 2.99 3.02 -12.98
CA TYR A 44 3.93 2.10 -12.35
C TYR A 44 3.17 0.94 -11.71
N GLY A 45 3.68 -0.27 -11.91
CA GLY A 45 3.05 -1.48 -11.40
C GLY A 45 4.07 -2.54 -11.03
N PHE A 46 3.79 -3.30 -9.99
CA PHE A 46 4.59 -4.45 -9.61
C PHE A 46 3.75 -5.49 -8.87
N VAL A 47 4.25 -6.72 -8.86
CA VAL A 47 3.71 -7.83 -8.08
C VAL A 47 4.71 -8.20 -6.98
N ARG A 48 4.20 -8.54 -5.80
CA ARG A 48 4.93 -9.15 -4.69
C ARG A 48 4.33 -10.52 -4.41
N GLU A 49 5.16 -11.55 -4.31
CA GLU A 49 4.69 -12.92 -4.10
C GLU A 49 5.52 -13.65 -3.03
N SER A 50 4.84 -14.35 -2.12
CA SER A 50 5.43 -15.19 -1.09
C SER A 50 4.52 -16.40 -0.82
N GLY A 51 4.93 -17.59 -1.28
CA GLY A 51 4.09 -18.78 -1.21
C GLY A 51 2.78 -18.57 -1.98
N GLU A 52 1.65 -18.73 -1.29
CA GLU A 52 0.31 -18.52 -1.85
C GLU A 52 -0.18 -17.06 -1.73
N ASP A 53 0.51 -16.20 -0.98
CA ASP A 53 0.16 -14.78 -0.86
C ASP A 53 0.75 -13.99 -2.02
N LYS A 54 -0.12 -13.30 -2.76
CA LYS A 54 0.24 -12.53 -3.95
C LYS A 54 -0.48 -11.19 -3.95
N VAL A 55 0.29 -10.11 -4.04
CA VAL A 55 -0.24 -8.76 -4.11
C VAL A 55 0.27 -8.05 -5.36
N MET A 56 -0.65 -7.43 -6.10
CA MET A 56 -0.33 -6.54 -7.21
C MET A 56 -0.62 -5.09 -6.78
N VAL A 57 0.33 -4.20 -7.01
CA VAL A 57 0.22 -2.77 -6.73
C VAL A 57 0.30 -2.03 -8.04
N ILE A 58 -0.67 -1.15 -8.29
CA ILE A 58 -0.77 -0.36 -9.53
C ILE A 58 -1.01 1.09 -9.20
N TRP A 59 -0.23 1.95 -9.83
CA TRP A 59 -0.47 3.38 -9.95
C TRP A 59 -0.67 3.72 -11.43
N ALA A 60 -1.89 4.10 -11.80
CA ALA A 60 -2.27 4.33 -13.19
C ALA A 60 -1.83 5.71 -13.75
N GLY A 61 -1.16 6.54 -12.95
CA GLY A 61 -0.91 7.95 -13.27
C GLY A 61 -1.94 8.90 -12.66
N GLN A 62 -1.61 10.19 -12.58
CA GLN A 62 -2.63 11.23 -12.37
C GLN A 62 -3.41 11.47 -13.65
N GLN A 63 -4.73 11.57 -13.52
CA GLN A 63 -5.57 12.23 -14.53
C GLN A 63 -5.14 13.70 -14.55
N GLN A 64 -4.75 14.20 -15.72
CA GLN A 64 -4.50 15.63 -15.93
C GLN A 64 -5.83 16.37 -15.89
#